data_AF-A0A2N3VF70-F1
#
_entry.id   AF-A0A2N3VF70-F1
#
_cell.length_a   1.000
_cell.length_b   1.000
_cell.length_c   1.000
_cell.angle_alpha   90.00
_cell.angle_beta   90.00
_cell.angle_gamma   90.00
#
_symmetry.space_group_name_H-M   'P 1'
#
loop_
_entity.id
_entity.type
_entity.pdbx_description
1 polymer ?
#
loop_
_entity_poly.entity_id
_entity_poly.type
_entity_poly.pdbx_seq_one_letter_code
_entity_poly.pdbx_strand_id
1 'polypeptide(L)'
;MAPDHDADRLSLPVDIDVLIAFAESGSPDVDAESAAAGARIAERLLRLGAVSGGSAAVGALGARRAVMAIPGWTVQPLAASSESETTATPTVQKQRDRELGIEFARAPAGAEQTRISVHSFGARAAAGDIVRVAVRLGAERSELLVVLYTDDDGTLTGQVVTRALTMAEDLEISLLPGAALGSTHTSAVTDAVRCSLTAGRNAWRRVAKGLPVGDPVRAAIVAGLS
;
A
#
# COMPACT_ATOMS: atom_id res chain seq x y z
N MET A 1 20.52 -27.47 -50.03
CA MET A 1 21.03 -27.53 -48.65
C MET A 1 21.45 -26.13 -48.24
N ALA A 2 20.56 -25.40 -47.57
CA ALA A 2 20.76 -24.22 -46.72
C ALA A 2 19.35 -23.75 -46.30
N PRO A 3 19.15 -23.27 -45.06
CA PRO A 3 17.89 -23.46 -44.37
C PRO A 3 16.92 -22.29 -44.48
N ASP A 4 15.66 -22.72 -44.42
CA ASP A 4 14.43 -22.04 -44.08
C ASP A 4 14.56 -21.21 -42.79
N HIS A 5 14.35 -19.89 -42.87
CA HIS A 5 14.15 -18.97 -41.74
C HIS A 5 13.04 -17.99 -42.11
N ASP A 6 11.83 -18.51 -42.22
CA ASP A 6 10.61 -17.74 -41.97
C ASP A 6 10.08 -18.19 -40.60
N ALA A 7 10.33 -17.39 -39.56
CA ALA A 7 9.62 -17.49 -38.30
C ALA A 7 9.75 -16.17 -37.53
N ASP A 8 8.63 -15.46 -37.45
CA ASP A 8 8.31 -14.48 -36.41
C ASP A 8 9.19 -13.23 -36.31
N ARG A 9 9.19 -12.43 -37.39
CA ARG A 9 9.29 -10.97 -37.22
C ARG A 9 8.01 -10.46 -36.57
N LEU A 10 8.07 -10.46 -35.24
CA LEU A 10 7.29 -9.67 -34.28
C LEU A 10 6.48 -8.55 -34.94
N SER A 11 5.17 -8.77 -35.06
CA SER A 11 4.15 -7.75 -35.31
C SER A 11 4.08 -6.76 -34.14
N LEU A 12 5.09 -5.91 -34.01
CA LEU A 12 5.07 -4.76 -33.10
C LEU A 12 4.37 -3.60 -33.83
N PRO A 13 3.50 -2.83 -33.15
CA PRO A 13 2.67 -1.82 -33.80
C PRO A 13 3.43 -0.57 -34.28
N VAL A 14 4.77 -0.54 -34.20
CA VAL A 14 5.60 0.54 -34.73
C VAL A 14 6.93 -0.07 -35.18
N ASP A 15 7.23 0.07 -36.47
CA ASP A 15 8.48 -0.36 -37.07
C ASP A 15 9.63 0.57 -36.61
N ILE A 16 10.74 0.01 -36.14
CA ILE A 16 11.87 0.80 -35.59
C ILE A 16 12.45 1.72 -36.67
N ASP A 17 12.34 1.33 -37.93
CA ASP A 17 12.77 2.14 -39.08
C ASP A 17 11.92 3.42 -39.24
N VAL A 18 10.66 3.42 -38.76
CA VAL A 18 9.80 4.62 -38.75
C VAL A 18 10.23 5.60 -37.65
N LEU A 19 10.74 5.12 -36.51
CA LEU A 19 11.27 5.96 -35.43
C LEU A 19 12.61 6.60 -35.80
N ILE A 20 13.45 5.89 -36.57
CA ILE A 20 14.73 6.42 -37.06
C ILE A 20 14.48 7.48 -38.15
N ALA A 21 13.55 7.24 -39.06
CA ALA A 21 13.15 8.23 -40.07
C ALA A 21 12.58 9.53 -39.47
N PHE A 22 11.87 9.44 -38.33
CA PHE A 22 11.36 10.61 -37.59
C PHE A 22 12.46 11.42 -36.88
N ALA A 23 13.57 10.77 -36.51
CA ALA A 23 14.71 11.44 -35.88
C ALA A 23 15.64 12.11 -36.92
N GLU A 24 15.66 11.59 -38.15
CA GLU A 24 16.45 12.13 -39.26
C GLU A 24 15.70 13.20 -40.08
N SER A 25 14.36 13.26 -40.01
CA SER A 25 13.60 14.40 -40.50
C SER A 25 13.86 15.60 -39.57
N GLY A 26 14.54 16.62 -40.11
CA GLY A 26 15.05 17.79 -39.39
C GLY A 26 14.11 18.36 -38.33
N SER A 27 14.72 18.84 -37.25
CA SER A 27 14.02 19.33 -36.05
C SER A 27 12.81 20.18 -36.41
N PRO A 28 11.61 19.92 -35.85
CA PRO A 28 10.53 20.87 -35.98
C PRO A 28 11.02 22.18 -35.42
N ASP A 29 10.89 23.24 -36.22
CA ASP A 29 11.18 24.62 -35.84
C ASP A 29 10.54 24.83 -34.46
N VAL A 30 11.37 24.86 -33.42
CA VAL A 30 10.87 24.89 -32.04
C VAL A 30 10.30 26.28 -31.87
N ASP A 31 8.99 26.37 -32.03
CA ASP A 31 8.26 27.63 -31.97
C ASP A 31 8.74 28.42 -30.75
N ALA A 32 9.04 29.70 -30.93
CA ALA A 32 9.58 30.56 -29.88
C ALA A 32 8.67 30.55 -28.64
N GLU A 33 7.37 30.32 -28.86
CA GLU A 33 6.38 30.11 -27.81
C GLU A 33 6.60 28.83 -26.99
N SER A 34 6.98 27.71 -27.64
CA SER A 34 7.34 26.45 -26.97
C SER A 34 8.63 26.58 -26.16
N ALA A 35 9.63 27.27 -26.70
CA ALA A 35 10.86 27.59 -25.97
C ALA A 35 10.59 28.50 -24.76
N ALA A 36 9.73 29.51 -24.93
CA ALA A 36 9.31 30.41 -23.84
C ALA A 36 8.43 29.70 -22.79
N ALA A 37 7.61 28.73 -23.19
CA ALA A 37 6.87 27.88 -22.27
C ALA A 37 7.82 26.98 -21.46
N GLY A 38 8.81 26.36 -22.13
CA GLY A 38 9.86 25.57 -21.49
C GLY A 38 10.66 26.38 -20.46
N ALA A 39 11.05 27.61 -20.81
CA ALA A 39 11.77 28.52 -19.91
C ALA A 39 10.95 28.87 -18.66
N ARG A 40 9.65 29.13 -18.81
CA ARG A 40 8.74 29.41 -17.68
C ARG A 40 8.56 28.21 -16.75
N ILE A 41 8.52 27.00 -17.30
CA ILE A 41 8.43 25.75 -16.52
C ILE A 41 9.75 25.50 -15.77
N ALA A 42 10.89 25.65 -16.44
CA ALA A 42 12.21 25.50 -15.84
C ALA A 42 12.41 26.50 -14.69
N GLU A 43 12.04 27.76 -14.89
CA GLU A 43 12.14 28.80 -13.86
C GLU A 43 11.21 28.51 -12.67
N ARG A 44 10.00 27.99 -12.91
CA ARG A 44 9.08 27.58 -11.84
C ARG A 44 9.62 26.41 -11.03
N LEU A 45 10.26 25.44 -11.67
CA LEU A 45 10.88 24.29 -11.00
C LEU A 45 12.10 24.72 -10.17
N LEU A 46 12.94 25.61 -10.70
CA LEU A 46 14.09 26.16 -9.98
C LEU A 46 13.65 27.00 -8.77
N ARG A 47 12.59 27.81 -8.89
CA ARG A 47 12.04 28.54 -7.74
C ARG A 47 11.45 27.62 -6.68
N LEU A 48 10.76 26.55 -7.06
CA LEU A 48 10.27 25.54 -6.11
C LEU A 48 11.42 24.80 -5.42
N GLY A 49 12.51 24.52 -6.15
CA GLY A 49 13.74 23.93 -5.61
C GLY A 49 14.61 24.90 -4.79
N ALA A 50 14.37 26.21 -4.84
CA ALA A 50 15.10 27.20 -4.03
C ALA A 50 14.38 27.52 -2.71
N VAL A 51 13.05 27.38 -2.65
CA VAL A 51 12.25 27.57 -1.42
C VAL A 51 12.35 26.34 -0.50
N SER A 52 12.52 25.15 -1.06
CA SER A 52 13.06 23.99 -0.33
C SER A 52 14.57 24.00 -0.49
N GLY A 53 15.33 24.57 0.46
CA GLY A 53 16.80 24.65 0.43
C GLY A 53 17.54 23.30 0.44
N GLY A 54 17.24 22.41 -0.50
CA GLY A 54 17.84 21.10 -0.69
C GLY A 54 18.18 20.93 -2.16
N SER A 55 19.47 20.75 -2.43
CA SER A 55 20.00 20.28 -3.70
C SER A 55 19.08 19.21 -4.29
N ALA A 56 18.55 19.44 -5.49
CA ALA A 56 17.80 18.46 -6.25
C ALA A 56 18.74 17.35 -6.73
N ALA A 57 19.15 16.50 -5.79
CA ALA A 57 19.73 15.21 -6.13
C ALA A 57 18.65 14.42 -6.87
N VAL A 58 18.99 13.89 -8.04
CA VAL A 58 18.22 12.82 -8.70
C VAL A 58 18.30 11.61 -7.78
N GLY A 59 17.44 11.60 -6.76
CA GLY A 59 17.27 10.46 -5.88
C GLY A 59 16.73 9.31 -6.71
N ALA A 60 17.42 8.17 -6.64
CA ALA A 60 16.98 6.94 -7.27
C ALA A 60 15.47 6.74 -7.05
N LEU A 61 14.71 6.60 -8.13
CA LEU A 61 13.27 6.30 -8.14
C LEU A 61 12.89 5.00 -7.40
N GLY A 62 13.87 4.30 -6.81
CA GLY A 62 13.70 3.03 -6.09
C GLY A 62 13.18 3.12 -4.65
N ALA A 63 12.93 4.30 -4.10
CA ALA A 63 12.43 4.46 -2.73
C ALA A 63 11.06 5.16 -2.63
N ARG A 64 10.20 5.06 -3.64
CA ARG A 64 8.78 5.33 -3.41
C ARG A 64 8.25 4.23 -2.51
N ARG A 65 8.03 4.55 -1.23
CA ARG A 65 7.28 3.69 -0.30
C ARG A 65 5.95 3.37 -0.97
N ALA A 66 5.80 2.15 -1.47
CA ALA A 66 4.57 1.73 -2.13
C ALA A 66 3.42 1.86 -1.13
N VAL A 67 2.34 2.51 -1.56
CA VAL A 67 1.13 2.71 -0.76
C VAL A 67 -0.06 2.33 -1.62
N MET A 68 -0.90 1.45 -1.08
CA MET A 68 -2.18 1.08 -1.68
C MET A 68 -3.28 1.92 -1.02
N ALA A 69 -4.01 2.70 -1.82
CA ALA A 69 -5.19 3.43 -1.35
C ALA A 69 -6.44 2.57 -1.51
N ILE A 70 -7.28 2.52 -0.48
CA ILE A 70 -8.56 1.81 -0.49
C ILE A 70 -9.65 2.81 -0.10
N PRO A 71 -10.58 3.15 -1.01
CA PRO A 71 -11.64 4.10 -0.70
C PRO A 71 -12.65 3.50 0.29
N GLY A 72 -13.22 4.39 1.09
CA GLY A 72 -14.39 4.17 1.91
C GLY A 72 -15.56 3.65 1.09
N TRP A 73 -16.29 2.69 1.64
CA TRP A 73 -17.52 2.20 1.05
C TRP A 73 -18.66 3.16 1.36
N THR A 74 -19.14 3.86 0.34
CA THR A 74 -20.35 4.68 0.44
C THR A 74 -21.53 3.93 -0.16
N VAL A 75 -22.55 3.62 0.65
CA VAL A 75 -23.85 3.20 0.11
C VAL A 75 -24.58 4.48 -0.29
N GLN A 76 -24.79 4.69 -1.60
CA GLN A 76 -25.75 5.68 -2.06
C GLN A 76 -27.13 5.00 -2.11
N PRO A 77 -28.06 5.31 -1.19
CA PRO A 77 -29.42 4.80 -1.30
C PRO A 77 -30.06 5.44 -2.53
N LEU A 78 -30.24 4.65 -3.60
CA LEU A 78 -31.04 5.04 -4.74
C LEU A 78 -32.53 4.99 -4.32
N ALA A 79 -33.27 6.07 -4.57
CA ALA A 79 -34.64 6.31 -4.11
C ALA A 79 -35.72 5.31 -4.61
N ALA A 80 -35.32 4.21 -5.25
CA ALA A 80 -36.21 3.21 -5.82
C ALA A 80 -35.84 1.75 -5.44
N SER A 81 -35.06 1.54 -4.37
CA SER A 81 -34.89 0.18 -3.83
C SER A 81 -36.13 -0.19 -3.03
N SER A 82 -37.11 -0.84 -3.67
CA SER A 82 -38.22 -1.50 -2.99
C SER A 82 -37.67 -2.48 -1.95
N GLU A 83 -38.15 -2.33 -0.73
CA GLU A 83 -37.93 -3.26 0.37
C GLU A 83 -38.20 -4.70 -0.08
N SER A 84 -37.13 -5.47 -0.18
CA SER A 84 -37.17 -6.87 0.13
C SER A 84 -35.96 -7.09 1.01
N GLU A 85 -36.21 -7.40 2.29
CA GLU A 85 -35.26 -7.89 3.28
C GLU A 85 -34.62 -9.19 2.75
N THR A 86 -33.82 -9.06 1.71
CA THR A 86 -32.85 -10.06 1.31
C THR A 86 -31.73 -9.88 2.30
N THR A 87 -31.52 -10.88 3.15
CA THR A 87 -30.45 -10.91 4.16
C THR A 87 -29.18 -10.39 3.52
N ALA A 88 -28.78 -9.16 3.85
CA ALA A 88 -27.65 -8.51 3.22
C ALA A 88 -26.41 -9.38 3.49
N THR A 89 -25.90 -10.05 2.46
CA THR A 89 -24.65 -10.79 2.56
C THR A 89 -23.58 -9.83 3.08
N PRO A 90 -22.80 -10.18 4.11
CA PRO A 90 -21.81 -9.27 4.67
C PRO A 90 -20.85 -8.83 3.56
N THR A 91 -20.88 -7.55 3.23
CA THR A 91 -20.09 -6.99 2.14
C THR A 91 -18.62 -7.10 2.50
N VAL A 92 -17.88 -7.92 1.74
CA VAL A 92 -16.43 -8.04 1.87
C VAL A 92 -15.80 -7.14 0.81
N GLN A 93 -14.97 -6.19 1.23
CA GLN A 93 -14.14 -5.42 0.31
C GLN A 93 -12.76 -6.05 0.25
N LYS A 94 -12.37 -6.50 -0.94
CA LYS A 94 -11.03 -7.05 -1.22
C LYS A 94 -10.30 -6.14 -2.18
N GLN A 95 -9.04 -5.87 -1.89
CA GLN A 95 -8.14 -5.12 -2.77
C GLN A 95 -6.81 -5.87 -2.87
N ARG A 96 -6.35 -6.10 -4.09
CA ARG A 96 -5.09 -6.78 -4.36
C ARG A 96 -4.09 -5.79 -4.95
N ASP A 97 -2.87 -5.77 -4.41
CA ASP A 97 -1.80 -4.90 -4.87
C ASP A 97 -0.53 -5.71 -5.18
N ARG A 98 -0.12 -5.67 -6.45
CA ARG A 98 1.06 -6.41 -6.94
C ARG A 98 2.37 -5.72 -6.56
N GLU A 99 2.36 -4.42 -6.28
CA GLU A 99 3.56 -3.69 -5.86
C GLU A 99 3.94 -4.04 -4.42
N LEU A 100 2.96 -4.11 -3.53
CA LEU A 100 3.13 -4.57 -2.17
C LEU A 100 3.21 -6.10 -2.06
N GLY A 101 2.64 -6.83 -3.04
CA GLY A 101 2.56 -8.28 -2.96
C GLY A 101 1.61 -8.73 -1.85
N ILE A 102 0.49 -8.02 -1.66
CA ILE A 102 -0.51 -8.32 -0.64
C ILE A 102 -1.93 -8.20 -1.20
N GLU A 103 -2.82 -9.03 -0.69
CA GLU A 103 -4.26 -8.90 -0.79
C GLU A 103 -4.80 -8.48 0.57
N PHE A 104 -5.46 -7.33 0.61
CA PHE A 104 -6.16 -6.84 1.77
C PHE A 104 -7.64 -7.15 1.64
N ALA A 105 -8.25 -7.61 2.73
CA ALA A 105 -9.69 -7.77 2.86
C ALA A 105 -10.18 -7.10 4.15
N ARG A 106 -11.25 -6.32 4.05
CA ARG A 106 -12.05 -5.88 5.21
C ARG A 106 -13.47 -6.39 5.10
N ALA A 107 -14.01 -6.85 6.23
CA ALA A 107 -15.36 -7.38 6.33
C ALA A 107 -15.96 -7.11 7.72
N PRO A 108 -17.30 -6.98 7.83
CA PRO A 108 -17.97 -6.99 9.12
C PRO A 108 -17.69 -8.29 9.89
N ALA A 109 -17.46 -8.17 11.20
CA ALA A 109 -17.19 -9.27 12.12
C ALA A 109 -18.12 -9.29 13.34
N GLY A 110 -19.19 -8.49 13.29
CA GLY A 110 -20.17 -8.27 14.36
C GLY A 110 -20.86 -6.93 14.14
N ALA A 111 -21.76 -6.54 15.05
CA ALA A 111 -22.54 -5.29 14.92
C ALA A 111 -21.66 -4.01 14.83
N GLU A 112 -20.47 -4.03 15.44
CA GLU A 112 -19.57 -2.87 15.52
C GLU A 112 -18.10 -3.27 15.31
N GLN A 113 -17.85 -4.45 14.75
CA GLN A 113 -16.51 -4.97 14.57
C GLN A 113 -16.21 -5.16 13.09
N THR A 114 -15.00 -4.79 12.72
CA THR A 114 -14.45 -5.01 11.39
C THR A 114 -13.27 -5.96 11.52
N ARG A 115 -13.31 -7.04 10.74
CA ARG A 115 -12.16 -7.92 10.54
C ARG A 115 -11.37 -7.42 9.35
N ILE A 116 -10.09 -7.22 9.58
CA ILE A 116 -9.10 -6.99 8.54
C ILE A 116 -8.27 -8.26 8.41
N SER A 117 -8.11 -8.73 7.18
CA SER A 117 -7.25 -9.85 6.82
C SER A 117 -6.31 -9.41 5.72
N VAL A 118 -5.05 -9.80 5.83
CA VAL A 118 -4.03 -9.53 4.82
C VAL A 118 -3.37 -10.83 4.47
N HIS A 119 -3.30 -11.12 3.18
CA HIS A 119 -2.60 -12.27 2.64
C HIS A 119 -1.45 -11.77 1.78
N SER A 120 -0.22 -12.18 2.06
CA SER A 120 0.89 -11.86 1.19
C SER A 120 1.03 -12.92 0.08
N PHE A 121 1.38 -12.46 -1.11
CA PHE A 121 1.78 -13.30 -2.22
C PHE A 121 3.12 -12.82 -2.79
N GLY A 122 4.01 -13.77 -3.09
CA GLY A 122 5.36 -13.48 -3.57
C GLY A 122 6.36 -13.26 -2.43
N ALA A 123 7.52 -12.70 -2.76
CA ALA A 123 8.70 -12.63 -1.87
C ALA A 123 8.92 -11.25 -1.23
N ARG A 124 7.93 -10.34 -1.29
CA ARG A 124 8.09 -8.94 -0.83
C ARG A 124 7.82 -8.73 0.65
N ALA A 125 7.13 -9.65 1.30
CA ALA A 125 6.87 -9.62 2.73
C ALA A 125 7.41 -10.87 3.42
N ALA A 126 7.76 -10.74 4.69
CA ALA A 126 8.23 -11.81 5.54
C ALA A 126 7.40 -11.89 6.83
N ALA A 127 7.50 -13.03 7.52
CA ALA A 127 6.92 -13.16 8.86
C ALA A 127 7.57 -12.16 9.83
N GLY A 128 6.75 -11.41 10.56
CA GLY A 128 7.18 -10.33 11.44
C GLY A 128 7.15 -8.94 10.78
N ASP A 129 6.95 -8.85 9.46
CA ASP A 129 6.62 -7.57 8.83
C ASP A 129 5.25 -7.07 9.29
N ILE A 130 5.09 -5.76 9.24
CA ILE A 130 3.91 -5.06 9.72
C ILE A 130 3.22 -4.39 8.55
N VAL A 131 1.93 -4.68 8.38
CA VAL A 131 1.05 -3.95 7.48
C VAL A 131 0.46 -2.80 8.28
N ARG A 132 0.83 -1.58 7.90
CA ARG A 132 0.25 -0.35 8.46
C ARG A 132 -0.93 0.07 7.62
N VAL A 133 -2.08 0.15 8.28
CA VAL A 133 -3.34 0.68 7.76
C VAL A 133 -3.51 2.06 8.37
N ALA A 134 -3.13 3.09 7.63
CA ALA A 134 -3.41 4.47 8.01
C ALA A 134 -4.86 4.79 7.62
N VAL A 135 -5.60 5.32 8.57
CA VAL A 135 -7.03 5.60 8.45
C VAL A 135 -7.19 7.10 8.37
N ARG A 136 -7.92 7.58 7.37
CA ARG A 136 -8.21 9.00 7.22
C ARG A 136 -9.69 9.23 7.44
N LEU A 137 -10.01 9.98 8.50
CA LEU A 137 -11.37 10.44 8.79
C LEU A 137 -11.34 11.97 8.92
N GLY A 138 -11.58 12.67 7.81
CA GLY A 138 -11.44 14.13 7.77
C GLY A 138 -10.00 14.57 8.08
N ALA A 139 -9.82 15.34 9.15
CA ALA A 139 -8.51 15.82 9.61
C ALA A 139 -7.81 14.84 10.58
N GLU A 140 -8.54 13.85 11.11
CA GLU A 140 -7.97 12.87 12.03
C GLU A 140 -7.26 11.75 11.27
N ARG A 141 -6.09 11.38 11.79
CA ARG A 141 -5.29 10.26 11.28
C ARG A 141 -5.05 9.29 12.42
N SER A 142 -5.61 8.09 12.29
CA SER A 142 -5.32 6.97 13.17
C SER A 142 -4.58 5.89 12.39
N GLU A 143 -3.93 4.99 13.11
CA GLU A 143 -3.17 3.89 12.51
C GLU A 143 -3.53 2.58 13.18
N LEU A 144 -3.76 1.57 12.35
CA LEU A 144 -3.91 0.19 12.77
C LEU A 144 -2.76 -0.63 12.19
N LEU A 145 -2.20 -1.53 13.00
CA LEU A 145 -1.09 -2.38 12.61
C LEU A 145 -1.55 -3.84 12.56
N VAL A 146 -1.12 -4.55 11.52
CA VAL A 146 -1.35 -5.99 11.37
C VAL A 146 0.00 -6.67 11.20
N VAL A 147 0.36 -7.56 12.12
CA VAL A 147 1.58 -8.36 12.02
C VAL A 147 1.34 -9.53 11.06
N LEU A 148 2.27 -9.74 10.13
CA LEU A 148 2.27 -10.89 9.24
C LEU A 148 2.95 -12.09 9.92
N TYR A 149 2.38 -13.26 9.73
CA TYR A 149 2.87 -14.53 10.24
C TYR A 149 2.56 -15.65 9.27
N THR A 150 3.38 -16.69 9.29
CA THR A 150 3.10 -17.94 8.59
C THR A 150 2.02 -18.70 9.36
N ASP A 151 0.92 -19.02 8.70
CA ASP A 151 -0.13 -19.91 9.23
C ASP A 151 0.27 -21.40 9.10
N ASP A 152 -0.64 -22.29 9.49
CA ASP A 152 -0.40 -23.73 9.50
C ASP A 152 -0.21 -24.31 8.07
N ASP A 153 -0.75 -23.65 7.05
CA ASP A 153 -0.62 -24.02 5.64
C ASP A 153 0.67 -23.47 5.00
N GLY A 154 1.50 -22.76 5.77
CA GLY A 154 2.71 -22.12 5.26
C GLY A 154 2.46 -20.78 4.56
N THR A 155 1.23 -20.26 4.60
CA THR A 155 0.84 -19.01 3.93
C THR A 155 1.15 -17.83 4.85
N LEU A 156 1.73 -16.77 4.27
CA LEU A 156 2.01 -15.54 5.00
C LEU A 156 0.73 -14.68 5.10
N THR A 157 0.18 -14.56 6.30
CA THR A 157 -1.11 -13.91 6.56
C THR A 157 -1.05 -13.01 7.80
N GLY A 158 -2.00 -12.10 7.95
CA GLY A 158 -2.17 -11.24 9.11
C GLY A 158 -3.63 -10.94 9.33
N GLN A 159 -4.07 -10.93 10.60
CA GLN A 159 -5.48 -10.70 10.93
C GLN A 159 -5.64 -9.88 12.21
N VAL A 160 -6.61 -8.98 12.20
CA VAL A 160 -7.01 -8.16 13.34
C VAL A 160 -8.53 -7.94 13.31
N VAL A 161 -9.14 -7.90 14.49
CA VAL A 161 -10.56 -7.56 14.66
C VAL A 161 -10.64 -6.32 15.53
N THR A 162 -11.15 -5.22 14.96
CA THR A 162 -11.16 -3.92 15.63
C THR A 162 -12.55 -3.28 15.59
N ARG A 163 -12.82 -2.39 16.56
CA ARG A 163 -13.97 -1.48 16.57
C ARG A 163 -13.61 -0.07 16.11
N ALA A 164 -12.31 0.20 15.92
CA ALA A 164 -11.82 1.53 15.53
C ALA A 164 -12.05 1.84 14.05
N LEU A 165 -12.55 0.88 13.27
CA LEU A 165 -12.79 1.02 11.85
C LEU A 165 -14.13 0.43 11.45
N THR A 166 -14.77 1.07 10.50
CA THR A 166 -15.95 0.59 9.81
C THR A 166 -15.60 0.28 8.34
N MET A 167 -16.63 0.28 7.48
CA MET A 167 -16.44 0.17 6.03
C MET A 167 -16.36 1.55 5.36
N ALA A 168 -16.61 2.65 6.06
CA ALA A 168 -16.79 3.98 5.47
C ALA A 168 -15.49 4.77 5.30
N GLU A 169 -14.40 4.37 5.96
CA GLU A 169 -13.15 5.14 5.98
C GLU A 169 -12.29 4.86 4.75
N ASP A 170 -11.59 5.90 4.31
CA ASP A 170 -10.48 5.80 3.36
C ASP A 170 -9.23 5.28 4.07
N LEU A 171 -8.58 4.29 3.46
CA LEU A 171 -7.41 3.62 4.02
C LEU A 171 -6.20 3.81 3.10
N GLU A 172 -5.04 4.04 3.71
CA GLU A 172 -3.73 3.98 3.07
C GLU A 172 -2.94 2.81 3.67
N ILE A 173 -2.61 1.83 2.84
CA ILE A 173 -1.94 0.60 3.27
C ILE A 173 -0.49 0.61 2.82
N SER A 174 0.41 0.34 3.74
CA SER A 174 1.84 0.23 3.48
C SER A 174 2.46 -0.93 4.26
N LEU A 175 3.53 -1.50 3.73
CA LEU A 175 4.33 -2.50 4.43
C LEU A 175 5.53 -1.83 5.10
N LEU A 176 5.87 -2.28 6.30
CA LEU A 176 7.09 -1.90 7.00
C LEU A 176 7.72 -3.12 7.70
N PRO A 177 9.06 -3.20 7.76
CA PRO A 177 9.72 -4.19 8.60
C PRO A 177 9.36 -3.97 10.07
N GLY A 178 9.23 -5.04 10.86
CA GLY A 178 8.98 -4.92 12.31
C GLY A 178 10.04 -4.08 13.04
N ALA A 179 11.28 -4.09 12.55
CA ALA A 179 12.39 -3.28 13.07
C ALA A 179 12.24 -1.76 12.82
N ALA A 180 11.33 -1.35 11.93
CA ALA A 180 11.03 0.06 11.69
C ALA A 180 10.00 0.63 12.69
N LEU A 181 9.42 -0.19 13.56
CA LEU A 181 8.60 0.28 14.66
C LEU A 181 9.48 1.01 15.69
N GLY A 182 8.90 2.03 16.31
CA GLY A 182 9.60 2.89 17.25
C GLY A 182 8.66 3.47 18.30
N SER A 183 9.16 4.38 19.14
CA SER A 183 8.40 4.98 20.25
C SER A 183 7.08 5.63 19.82
N THR A 184 7.05 6.24 18.63
CA THR A 184 5.85 6.87 18.04
C THR A 184 4.72 5.87 17.74
N HIS A 185 5.01 4.58 17.64
CA HIS A 185 4.04 3.54 17.28
C HIS A 185 3.50 2.78 18.49
N THR A 186 3.95 3.08 19.71
CA THR A 186 3.67 2.29 20.93
C THR A 186 2.18 2.14 21.24
N SER A 187 1.37 3.20 21.06
CA SER A 187 -0.09 3.11 21.22
C SER A 187 -0.70 2.15 20.19
N ALA A 188 -0.39 2.37 18.91
CA ALA A 188 -0.91 1.55 17.81
C ALA A 188 -0.48 0.08 17.92
N VAL A 189 0.73 -0.20 18.41
CA VAL A 189 1.21 -1.55 18.70
C VAL A 189 0.41 -2.19 19.83
N THR A 190 0.18 -1.47 20.92
CA THR A 190 -0.61 -1.97 22.05
C THR A 190 -2.02 -2.35 21.61
N ASP A 191 -2.67 -1.48 20.83
CA ASP A 191 -4.02 -1.70 20.32
C ASP A 191 -4.05 -2.85 19.29
N ALA A 192 -3.08 -2.90 18.39
CA ALA A 192 -2.95 -3.99 17.43
C ALA A 192 -2.82 -5.36 18.11
N VAL A 193 -2.04 -5.45 19.19
CA VAL A 193 -1.86 -6.69 19.95
C VAL A 193 -3.17 -7.11 20.64
N ARG A 194 -3.91 -6.15 21.21
CA ARG A 194 -5.21 -6.40 21.86
C ARG A 194 -6.27 -6.86 20.87
N CYS A 195 -6.27 -6.28 19.68
CA CYS A 195 -7.21 -6.61 18.60
C CYS A 195 -6.79 -7.85 17.78
N SER A 196 -5.58 -8.38 17.99
CA SER A 196 -5.08 -9.55 17.27
C SER A 196 -5.71 -10.84 17.79
N LEU A 197 -5.96 -11.78 16.87
CA LEU A 197 -6.32 -13.15 17.22
C LEU A 197 -5.13 -13.90 17.83
N THR A 198 -5.35 -15.11 18.36
CA THR A 198 -4.32 -15.93 19.02
C THR A 198 -3.04 -16.09 18.20
N ALA A 199 -3.15 -16.38 16.90
CA ALA A 199 -2.00 -16.51 16.01
C ALA A 199 -1.24 -15.18 15.84
N GLY A 200 -1.96 -14.07 15.68
CA GLY A 200 -1.38 -12.72 15.65
C GLY A 200 -0.69 -12.34 16.97
N ARG A 201 -1.30 -12.65 18.12
CA ARG A 201 -0.68 -12.44 19.45
C ARG A 201 0.61 -13.26 19.60
N ASN A 202 0.64 -14.49 19.10
CA ASN A 202 1.85 -15.29 19.04
C ASN A 202 2.91 -14.69 18.13
N ALA A 203 2.52 -14.15 16.97
CA ALA A 203 3.43 -13.44 16.07
C ALA A 203 4.04 -12.21 16.76
N TRP A 204 3.23 -11.40 17.44
CA TRP A 204 3.69 -10.28 18.26
C TRP A 204 4.67 -10.72 19.36
N ARG A 205 4.44 -11.85 20.03
CA ARG A 205 5.41 -12.42 20.98
C ARG A 205 6.75 -12.75 20.32
N ARG A 206 6.75 -13.26 19.08
CA ARG A 206 8.00 -13.55 18.34
C ARG A 206 8.72 -12.25 17.98
N VAL A 207 8.00 -11.23 17.52
CA VAL A 207 8.55 -9.88 17.29
C VAL A 207 9.19 -9.33 18.57
N ALA A 208 8.47 -9.37 19.70
CA ALA A 208 8.97 -8.90 21.00
C ALA A 208 10.24 -9.63 21.48
N LYS A 209 10.37 -10.93 21.18
CA LYS A 209 11.59 -11.71 21.50
C LYS A 209 12.82 -11.26 20.70
N GLY A 210 12.62 -10.76 19.48
CA GLY A 210 13.69 -10.23 18.64
C GLY A 210 14.15 -8.82 19.05
N LEU A 211 13.42 -8.13 19.93
CA LEU A 211 13.72 -6.76 20.34
C LEU A 211 14.58 -6.70 21.62
N PRO A 212 15.49 -5.72 21.73
CA PRO A 212 16.29 -5.50 22.94
C PRO A 212 15.45 -5.34 24.21
N VAL A 213 16.05 -5.66 25.35
CA VAL A 213 15.45 -5.34 26.65
C VAL A 213 15.43 -3.82 26.82
N GLY A 214 14.29 -3.26 27.25
CA GLY A 214 14.09 -1.81 27.39
C GLY A 214 13.57 -1.12 26.12
N ASP A 215 13.39 -1.86 25.02
CA ASP A 215 12.79 -1.32 23.80
C ASP A 215 11.31 -0.91 24.03
N PRO A 216 10.90 0.32 23.67
CA PRO A 216 9.54 0.81 23.91
C PRO A 216 8.48 0.01 23.14
N VAL A 217 8.80 -0.51 21.95
CA VAL A 217 7.90 -1.36 21.16
C VAL A 217 7.73 -2.71 21.86
N ARG A 218 8.80 -3.27 22.41
CA ARG A 218 8.70 -4.51 23.21
C ARG A 218 7.81 -4.32 24.43
N ALA A 219 7.95 -3.20 25.15
CA ALA A 219 7.10 -2.87 26.29
C ALA A 219 5.62 -2.73 25.88
N ALA A 220 5.35 -2.04 24.76
CA ALA A 220 4.00 -1.92 24.20
C ALA A 220 3.38 -3.27 23.84
N ILE A 221 4.16 -4.19 23.23
CA ILE A 221 3.69 -5.54 22.93
C ILE A 221 3.30 -6.28 24.20
N VAL A 222 4.15 -6.25 25.24
CA VAL A 222 3.88 -6.90 26.53
C VAL A 222 2.62 -6.32 27.19
N ALA A 223 2.46 -5.00 27.15
CA ALA A 223 1.28 -4.32 27.68
C ALA A 223 -0.01 -4.70 26.95
N GLY A 224 0.05 -4.92 25.63
CA GLY A 224 -1.10 -5.39 24.85
C GLY A 224 -1.44 -6.87 25.05
N LEU A 225 -0.48 -7.68 25.53
CA LEU A 225 -0.68 -9.10 25.80
C LEU A 225 -1.29 -9.39 27.18
N SER A 226 -1.22 -8.41 28.08
CA SER A 226 -1.83 -8.44 29.41
C SER A 226 -3.33 -8.19 29.30
#